data_AF-A0A7C7W5M0-F1
#
_entry.id   AF-A0A7C7W5M0-F1
#
_cell.length_a   1.000
_cell.length_b   1.000
_cell.length_c   1.000
_cell.angle_alpha   90.00
_cell.angle_beta   90.00
_cell.angle_gamma   90.00
#
_symmetry.space_group_name_H-M   'P 1'
#
loop_
_entity.id
_entity.type
_entity.pdbx_description
1 polymer ?
#
loop_
_entity_poly.entity_id
_entity_poly.type
_entity_poly.pdbx_seq_one_letter_code
_entity_poly.pdbx_strand_id
1 'polypeptide(L)'
;PRAGEPLLKERHVPEVIIRAIQSHADHTGIPRETRMEHALFACDEITGLITAVALVRPSRSLMDLKVKSVKKKWKDKSFAAGANREEMERGAEEIGVDLWEHVGNVIEAMRSIAPELGLAG
;
A
#
# COMPACT_ATOMS: atom_id res chain seq x y z
N PRO A 1 10.85 -8.78 -4.64
CA PRO A 1 9.93 -9.59 -5.49
C PRO A 1 10.57 -10.57 -6.50
N ARG A 2 11.85 -10.42 -6.91
CA ARG A 2 12.47 -11.27 -7.96
C ARG A 2 12.40 -12.79 -7.71
N ALA A 3 12.58 -13.24 -6.47
CA ALA A 3 12.54 -14.66 -6.14
C ALA A 3 11.17 -15.32 -6.36
N GLY A 4 10.08 -14.53 -6.39
CA GLY A 4 8.72 -15.03 -6.62
C GLY A 4 8.36 -15.24 -8.10
N GLU A 5 9.10 -14.63 -9.03
CA GLU A 5 8.79 -14.70 -10.47
C GLU A 5 8.70 -16.14 -11.01
N PRO A 6 9.64 -17.06 -10.74
CA PRO A 6 9.57 -18.42 -11.28
C PRO A 6 8.31 -19.16 -10.82
N LEU A 7 7.89 -18.98 -9.57
CA LEU A 7 6.71 -19.60 -8.98
C LEU A 7 5.40 -19.06 -9.58
N LEU A 8 5.38 -17.79 -9.96
CA LEU A 8 4.23 -17.16 -10.64
C LEU A 8 4.13 -17.66 -12.08
N LYS A 9 5.26 -17.81 -12.79
CA LYS A 9 5.32 -18.39 -14.13
C LYS A 9 4.85 -19.84 -14.15
N GLU A 10 5.30 -20.67 -13.21
CA GLU A 10 4.85 -22.06 -13.04
C GLU A 10 3.33 -22.16 -12.81
N ARG A 11 2.76 -21.18 -12.09
CA ARG A 11 1.31 -21.08 -11.84
C ARG A 11 0.53 -20.42 -12.98
N HIS A 12 1.16 -20.15 -14.13
CA HIS A 12 0.55 -19.52 -15.29
C HIS A 12 -0.11 -18.16 -14.97
N VAL A 13 0.47 -17.42 -14.02
CA VAL A 13 0.02 -16.05 -13.73
C VAL A 13 0.30 -15.17 -14.95
N PRO A 14 -0.62 -14.28 -15.36
CA PRO A 14 -0.40 -13.43 -16.53
C PRO A 14 0.87 -12.57 -16.41
N GLU A 15 1.64 -12.48 -17.51
CA GLU A 15 2.92 -11.75 -17.53
C GLU A 15 2.76 -10.28 -17.09
N VAL A 16 1.63 -9.66 -17.42
CA VAL A 16 1.30 -8.29 -16.99
C VAL A 16 1.28 -8.14 -15.46
N ILE A 17 0.82 -9.16 -14.74
CA ILE A 17 0.78 -9.18 -13.27
C ILE A 17 2.19 -9.43 -12.70
N ILE A 18 2.93 -10.36 -13.30
CA ILE A 18 4.32 -10.66 -12.91
C ILE A 18 5.17 -9.42 -13.05
N ARG A 19 5.05 -8.70 -14.17
CA ARG A 19 5.76 -7.45 -14.43
C ARG A 19 5.42 -6.39 -13.38
N ALA A 20 4.15 -6.20 -13.03
CA ALA A 20 3.77 -5.28 -11.95
C ALA A 20 4.36 -5.67 -10.60
N ILE A 21 4.34 -6.95 -10.26
CA ILE A 21 5.02 -7.45 -9.05
C ILE A 21 6.53 -7.21 -9.10
N GLN A 22 7.15 -7.17 -10.27
CA GLN A 22 8.58 -6.86 -10.36
C GLN A 22 8.86 -5.36 -10.26
N SER A 23 8.05 -4.52 -10.90
CA SER A 23 8.30 -3.07 -11.01
C SER A 23 7.82 -2.24 -9.82
N HIS A 24 7.01 -2.80 -8.90
CA HIS A 24 6.64 -2.06 -7.68
C HIS A 24 7.82 -1.82 -6.73
N ALA A 25 8.93 -2.54 -6.86
CA ALA A 25 10.08 -2.37 -5.99
C ALA A 25 11.29 -1.83 -6.76
N ASP A 26 11.71 -0.59 -6.47
CA ASP A 26 12.74 0.11 -7.24
C ASP A 26 14.08 -0.64 -7.33
N HIS A 27 14.44 -1.39 -6.28
CA HIS A 27 15.70 -2.16 -6.26
C HIS A 27 15.75 -3.28 -7.31
N THR A 28 14.66 -3.59 -8.00
CA THR A 28 14.66 -4.50 -9.15
C THR A 28 15.20 -3.86 -10.42
N GLY A 29 15.31 -2.53 -10.48
CA GLY A 29 15.73 -1.81 -11.68
C GLY A 29 14.78 -1.92 -12.86
N ILE A 30 13.57 -2.47 -12.66
CA ILE A 30 12.53 -2.57 -13.69
C ILE A 30 11.63 -1.34 -13.53
N PRO A 31 11.56 -0.45 -14.53
CA PRO A 31 10.73 0.74 -14.45
C PRO A 31 9.24 0.37 -14.47
N ARG A 32 8.43 1.21 -13.82
CA ARG A 32 6.97 1.19 -13.96
C ARG A 32 6.59 1.93 -15.24
N GLU A 33 5.72 1.33 -16.04
CA GLU A 33 5.28 1.86 -17.33
C GLU A 33 3.75 1.96 -17.44
N THR A 34 3.03 1.03 -16.82
CA THR A 34 1.57 0.96 -16.93
C THR A 34 0.89 1.52 -15.69
N ARG A 35 -0.36 1.96 -15.84
CA ARG A 35 -1.16 2.47 -14.71
C ARG A 35 -1.31 1.45 -13.58
N MET A 36 -1.35 0.16 -13.89
CA MET A 36 -1.42 -0.91 -12.88
C MET A 36 -0.12 -1.00 -12.08
N GLU A 37 1.03 -0.83 -12.72
CA GLU A 37 2.35 -0.88 -12.08
C GLU A 37 2.54 0.32 -11.13
N HIS A 38 2.18 1.52 -11.58
CA HIS A 38 2.17 2.72 -10.73
C HIS A 38 1.17 2.58 -9.57
N ALA A 39 -0.04 2.05 -9.83
CA ALA A 39 -1.04 1.86 -8.78
C ALA A 39 -0.61 0.82 -7.73
N LEU A 40 0.07 -0.27 -8.14
CA LEU A 40 0.57 -1.26 -7.19
C LEU A 40 1.62 -0.64 -6.26
N PHE A 41 2.59 0.09 -6.82
CA PHE A 41 3.58 0.82 -6.03
C PHE A 41 2.94 1.83 -5.08
N ALA A 42 1.96 2.61 -5.56
CA ALA A 42 1.27 3.61 -4.76
C ALA A 42 0.47 3.02 -3.59
N CYS A 43 0.04 1.76 -3.68
CA CYS A 43 -0.76 1.11 -2.64
C CYS A 43 0.10 0.37 -1.61
N ASP A 44 1.25 -0.19 -2.01
CA ASP A 44 2.03 -1.16 -1.22
C ASP A 44 2.33 -0.64 0.21
N GLU A 45 3.14 0.41 0.31
CA GLU A 45 3.54 0.99 1.59
C GLU A 45 2.37 1.61 2.38
N ILE A 46 1.41 2.25 1.68
CA ILE A 46 0.27 2.92 2.32
C ILE A 46 -0.61 1.94 3.10
N THR A 47 -0.83 0.73 2.57
CA THR A 47 -1.61 -0.30 3.26
C THR A 47 -0.96 -0.73 4.58
N GLY A 48 0.37 -0.82 4.62
CA GLY A 48 1.14 -1.13 5.83
C GLY A 48 0.97 -0.05 6.91
N LEU A 49 1.08 1.23 6.54
CA LEU A 49 0.87 2.33 7.47
C LEU A 49 -0.57 2.35 8.01
N ILE A 50 -1.58 2.21 7.14
CA ILE A 50 -2.99 2.17 7.55
C ILE A 50 -3.25 1.04 8.54
N THR A 51 -2.72 -0.15 8.26
CA THR A 51 -2.82 -1.33 9.14
C THR A 51 -2.19 -1.05 10.49
N ALA A 52 -0.97 -0.51 10.53
CA ALA A 52 -0.30 -0.16 11.78
C ALA A 52 -1.12 0.85 12.60
N VAL A 53 -1.70 1.87 11.95
CA VAL A 53 -2.54 2.87 12.63
C VAL A 53 -3.81 2.24 13.18
N ALA A 54 -4.44 1.29 12.46
CA ALA A 54 -5.62 0.58 12.97
C ALA A 54 -5.27 -0.23 14.23
N LEU A 55 -4.18 -1.02 14.19
CA LEU A 55 -3.79 -1.93 15.26
C LEU A 55 -3.47 -1.26 16.61
N VAL A 56 -2.96 -0.02 16.59
CA VAL A 56 -2.64 0.72 17.82
C VAL A 56 -3.82 1.48 18.42
N ARG A 57 -4.98 1.48 17.75
CA ARG A 57 -6.21 2.09 18.28
C ARG A 57 -6.95 1.11 19.19
N PRO A 58 -7.67 1.59 20.21
CA PRO A 58 -8.49 0.72 21.05
C PRO A 58 -9.50 -0.13 20.26
N SER A 59 -10.06 0.42 19.18
CA SER A 59 -11.04 -0.30 18.35
C SER A 59 -10.42 -1.38 17.47
N ARG A 60 -9.09 -1.34 17.20
CA ARG A 60 -8.40 -2.20 16.23
C ARG A 60 -9.12 -2.35 14.88
N SER A 61 -9.90 -1.34 14.51
CA SER A 61 -10.85 -1.41 13.40
C SER A 61 -10.54 -0.38 12.33
N LEU A 62 -10.73 -0.76 11.06
CA LEU A 62 -10.74 0.14 9.92
C LEU A 62 -12.07 0.89 9.79
N MET A 63 -13.16 0.35 10.34
CA MET A 63 -14.52 0.89 10.18
C MET A 63 -14.64 2.32 10.70
N ASP A 64 -13.92 2.65 11.76
CA ASP A 64 -13.89 3.98 12.37
C ASP A 64 -12.54 4.70 12.17
N LEU A 65 -11.66 4.19 11.31
CA LEU A 65 -10.36 4.81 11.01
C LEU A 65 -10.54 5.97 10.04
N LYS A 66 -10.06 7.16 10.38
CA LYS A 66 -10.16 8.36 9.53
C LYS A 66 -8.78 8.79 9.03
N VAL A 67 -8.72 9.41 7.85
CA VAL A 67 -7.48 9.97 7.26
C VAL A 67 -6.72 10.85 8.26
N LYS A 68 -7.43 11.65 9.08
CA LYS A 68 -6.81 12.50 10.11
C LYS A 68 -5.97 11.72 11.14
N SER A 69 -6.36 10.48 11.46
CA SER A 69 -5.63 9.62 12.39
C SER A 69 -4.31 9.14 11.77
N VAL A 70 -4.35 8.80 10.47
CA VAL A 70 -3.16 8.47 9.69
C VAL A 70 -2.26 9.70 9.55
N LYS A 71 -2.80 10.88 9.22
CA LYS A 71 -2.07 12.17 9.20
C LYS A 71 -1.34 12.47 10.51
N LYS A 72 -1.97 12.17 11.66
CA LYS A 72 -1.34 12.38 12.97
C LYS A 72 -0.13 11.47 13.16
N LYS A 73 -0.27 10.19 12.82
CA LYS A 73 0.81 9.18 12.94
C LYS A 73 1.91 9.34 11.89
N TRP A 74 1.59 9.87 10.71
CA TRP A 74 2.56 10.21 9.67
C TRP A 74 3.69 11.11 10.18
N LYS A 75 3.36 12.11 11.00
CA LYS A 75 4.33 13.08 11.55
C LYS A 75 5.28 12.46 12.57
N ASP A 76 4.85 11.37 13.21
CA ASP A 76 5.68 10.61 14.14
C ASP A 76 6.55 9.64 13.33
N LYS A 77 7.79 10.05 13.03
CA LYS A 77 8.72 9.23 12.23
C LYS A 77 9.17 7.95 12.96
N SER A 78 9.04 7.89 14.29
CA SER A 78 9.33 6.68 15.06
C SER A 78 8.22 5.63 14.93
N PHE A 79 6.98 6.08 14.72
CA PHE A 79 5.87 5.20 14.45
C PHE A 79 5.97 4.61 13.04
N ALA A 80 5.88 3.28 12.96
CA ALA A 80 6.12 2.54 11.72
C ALA A 80 7.43 3.00 11.06
N ALA A 81 8.54 2.92 11.81
CA ALA A 81 9.85 3.40 11.37
C ALA A 81 10.35 2.71 10.07
N GLY A 82 9.85 1.51 9.77
CA GLY A 82 10.13 0.83 8.51
C GLY A 82 9.33 1.36 7.32
N ALA A 83 8.30 2.18 7.53
CA ALA A 83 7.43 2.67 6.47
C ALA A 83 8.08 3.83 5.71
N ASN A 84 8.24 3.66 4.40
CA ASN A 84 8.92 4.64 3.56
C ASN A 84 7.95 5.73 3.09
N ARG A 85 8.00 6.88 3.78
CA ARG A 85 7.12 8.01 3.51
C ARG A 85 7.38 8.69 2.17
N GLU A 86 8.63 8.69 1.70
CA GLU A 86 9.00 9.26 0.41
C GLU A 86 8.43 8.41 -0.73
N GLU A 87 8.45 7.08 -0.58
CA GLU A 87 7.82 6.17 -1.54
C GLU A 87 6.31 6.36 -1.61
N MET A 88 5.63 6.55 -0.46
CA MET A 88 4.19 6.81 -0.45
C MET A 88 3.83 8.16 -1.12
N GLU A 89 4.61 9.22 -0.86
CA GLU A 89 4.43 10.52 -1.51
C GLU A 89 4.62 10.41 -3.02
N ARG A 90 5.73 9.79 -3.46
CA ARG A 90 6.04 9.57 -4.87
C ARG A 90 5.00 8.67 -5.55
N GLY A 91 4.54 7.62 -4.89
CA GLY A 91 3.53 6.72 -5.43
C GLY A 91 2.21 7.44 -5.74
N ALA A 92 1.74 8.31 -4.84
CA ALA A 92 0.56 9.14 -5.06
C ALA A 92 0.77 10.13 -6.22
N GLU A 93 1.94 10.76 -6.29
CA GLU A 93 2.32 11.67 -7.38
C GLU A 93 2.34 10.96 -8.75
N GLU A 94 2.95 9.77 -8.84
CA GLU A 94 3.05 8.98 -10.07
C GLU A 94 1.68 8.58 -10.65
N ILE A 95 0.65 8.45 -9.81
CA ILE A 95 -0.74 8.20 -10.25
C ILE A 95 -1.57 9.48 -10.39
N GLY A 96 -1.00 10.65 -10.11
CA GLY A 96 -1.64 11.95 -10.25
C GLY A 96 -2.71 12.27 -9.20
N VAL A 97 -2.55 11.78 -7.97
CA VAL A 97 -3.53 11.95 -6.87
C VAL A 97 -2.85 12.58 -5.65
N ASP A 98 -3.56 13.43 -4.89
CA ASP A 98 -3.05 13.92 -3.59
C ASP A 98 -2.85 12.74 -2.62
N LEU A 99 -1.74 12.73 -1.87
CA LEU A 99 -1.43 11.66 -0.93
C LEU A 99 -2.60 11.36 0.02
N TRP A 100 -3.28 12.39 0.52
CA TRP A 100 -4.32 12.21 1.53
C TRP A 100 -5.66 11.81 0.95
N GLU A 101 -5.93 12.20 -0.30
CA GLU A 101 -7.00 11.61 -1.09
C GLU A 101 -6.74 10.12 -1.31
N HIS A 102 -5.52 9.75 -1.73
CA HIS A 102 -5.15 8.36 -1.96
C HIS A 102 -5.20 7.51 -0.68
N VAL A 103 -4.70 8.02 0.46
CA VAL A 103 -4.88 7.37 1.77
C VAL A 103 -6.37 7.15 2.08
N GLY A 104 -7.24 8.10 1.74
CA GLY A 104 -8.69 7.94 1.84
C GLY A 104 -9.20 6.78 0.98
N ASN A 105 -8.81 6.73 -0.29
CA ASN A 105 -9.19 5.66 -1.22
C ASN A 105 -8.75 4.28 -0.71
N VAL A 106 -7.52 4.16 -0.20
CA VAL A 106 -7.00 2.90 0.34
C VAL A 106 -7.73 2.50 1.62
N ILE A 107 -8.07 3.44 2.51
CA ILE A 107 -8.90 3.15 3.70
C ILE A 107 -10.25 2.56 3.28
N GLU A 108 -10.96 3.18 2.32
CA GLU A 108 -12.27 2.68 1.88
C GLU A 108 -12.16 1.31 1.20
N ALA A 109 -11.13 1.10 0.38
CA ALA A 109 -10.87 -0.20 -0.25
C ALA A 109 -10.62 -1.28 0.82
N MET A 110 -9.73 -1.03 1.78
CA MET A 110 -9.44 -1.99 2.85
C MET A 110 -10.64 -2.24 3.78
N ARG A 111 -11.51 -1.25 4.00
CA ARG A 111 -12.74 -1.43 4.78
C ARG A 111 -13.68 -2.46 4.18
N SER A 112 -13.77 -2.53 2.86
CA SER A 112 -14.64 -3.49 2.17
C SER A 112 -14.30 -4.95 2.50
N ILE A 113 -13.06 -5.21 2.92
CA ILE A 113 -12.54 -6.53 3.31
C ILE A 113 -11.99 -6.54 4.75
N ALA A 114 -12.39 -5.58 5.59
CA ALA A 114 -11.87 -5.45 6.96
C ALA A 114 -11.97 -6.74 7.81
N PRO A 115 -13.04 -7.58 7.70
CA PRO A 115 -13.09 -8.86 8.38
C PRO A 115 -11.97 -9.84 7.96
N GLU A 116 -11.66 -9.89 6.66
CA GLU A 116 -10.60 -10.76 6.11
C GLU A 116 -9.21 -10.31 6.56
N LEU A 117 -9.04 -9.00 6.74
CA LEU A 117 -7.81 -8.40 7.26
C LEU A 117 -7.67 -8.53 8.79
N GLY A 118 -8.69 -9.01 9.50
CA GLY A 118 -8.71 -9.05 10.97
C GLY A 118 -8.77 -7.65 11.61
N LEU A 119 -9.33 -6.67 10.89
CA LEU A 119 -9.40 -5.27 11.29
C LEU A 119 -10.85 -4.74 11.33
N ALA A 120 -11.81 -5.60 11.69
CA ALA A 120 -13.21 -5.21 11.83
C ALA A 120 -13.58 -4.74 13.26
N GLY A 121 -12.79 -5.09 14.28
CA GLY A 121 -13.04 -4.74 15.68
C GLY A 121 -12.84 -5.93 16.62
#